data_AF-B8I0B4-F1
#
_entry.id   AF-B8I0B4-F1
#
_cell.length_a   1.000
_cell.length_b   1.000
_cell.length_c   1.000
_cell.angle_alpha   90.00
_cell.angle_beta   90.00
_cell.angle_gamma   90.00
#
_symmetry.space_group_name_H-M   'P 1'
#
loop_
_entity.id
_entity.type
_entity.pdbx_description
1 polymer ?
#
loop_
_entity_poly.entity_id
_entity_poly.type
_entity_poly.pdbx_seq_one_letter_code
_entity_poly.pdbx_strand_id
1 'polypeptide(L)'
;MNNAAYCPACGTTEFKNENGKPSCTKCGRIVTEEEIAADIKKRFEELNTKEKMYALNEDSVAEYIAATSKIEALDYCEDLWGKDVVEQYFNEFKEENPSGTYEDFIEDFVREMPEDEEFSLWNDDIGKVIVKTIGEFLKDITEFPSHFACSEY
;
A
#
# COMPACT_ATOMS: atom_id res chain seq x y z
N MET A 1 11.34 -8.49 -7.33
CA MET A 1 12.57 -7.84 -7.87
C MET A 1 13.39 -7.36 -6.68
N ASN A 2 14.73 -7.33 -6.75
CA ASN A 2 15.58 -6.99 -5.59
C ASN A 2 15.43 -5.51 -5.18
N ASN A 3 14.86 -5.25 -4.00
CA ASN A 3 14.75 -3.94 -3.35
C ASN A 3 16.10 -3.53 -2.71
N ALA A 4 17.18 -3.50 -3.50
CA ALA A 4 18.47 -3.06 -2.99
C ALA A 4 18.46 -1.54 -2.77
N ALA A 5 18.88 -1.06 -1.59
CA ALA A 5 19.08 0.36 -1.33
C ALA A 5 20.08 0.98 -2.32
N TYR A 6 19.94 2.27 -2.62
CA TYR A 6 20.80 3.03 -3.53
C TYR A 6 21.19 4.37 -2.92
N CYS A 7 22.38 4.85 -3.27
CA CYS A 7 22.86 6.14 -2.79
C CYS A 7 22.11 7.28 -3.50
N PRO A 8 21.38 8.16 -2.78
CA PRO A 8 20.59 9.23 -3.41
C PRO A 8 21.46 10.27 -4.13
N ALA A 9 22.73 10.36 -3.79
CA ALA A 9 23.66 11.29 -4.43
C ALA A 9 24.20 10.80 -5.78
N CYS A 10 24.32 9.49 -6.00
CA CYS A 10 25.04 8.97 -7.17
C CYS A 10 24.49 7.66 -7.77
N GLY A 11 23.39 7.15 -7.23
CA GLY A 11 22.59 6.04 -7.76
C GLY A 11 23.22 4.65 -7.68
N THR A 12 24.33 4.46 -6.97
CA THR A 12 24.94 3.12 -6.81
C THR A 12 24.19 2.31 -5.75
N THR A 13 24.13 0.99 -5.92
CA THR A 13 23.58 0.04 -4.93
C THR A 13 24.66 -0.56 -4.03
N GLU A 14 25.91 -0.15 -4.22
CA GLU A 14 27.05 -0.67 -3.47
C GLU A 14 27.33 0.17 -2.23
N PHE A 15 27.25 -0.48 -1.08
CA PHE A 15 27.52 0.12 0.23
C PHE A 15 28.55 -0.71 1.00
N LYS A 16 29.37 -0.02 1.79
CA LYS A 16 30.26 -0.60 2.80
C LYS A 16 29.86 -0.11 4.18
N ASN A 17 30.18 -0.89 5.21
CA ASN A 17 30.00 -0.44 6.60
C ASN A 17 31.24 0.36 7.03
N GLU A 18 31.04 1.64 7.34
CA GLU A 18 32.06 2.50 7.95
C GLU A 18 31.59 2.95 9.33
N ASN A 19 32.26 2.45 10.38
CA ASN A 19 31.95 2.77 11.79
C ASN A 19 30.49 2.48 12.19
N GLY A 20 29.91 1.39 11.69
CA GLY A 20 28.53 1.01 11.98
C GLY A 20 27.49 1.71 11.09
N LYS A 21 27.90 2.50 10.10
CA LYS A 21 26.99 3.22 9.20
C LYS A 21 27.18 2.82 7.74
N PRO A 22 26.10 2.75 6.94
CA PRO A 22 26.22 2.47 5.51
C PRO A 22 26.84 3.67 4.78
N SER A 23 27.94 3.41 4.08
CA SER A 23 28.70 4.38 3.30
C SER A 23 28.76 3.95 1.84
N CYS A 24 28.40 4.85 0.95
CA CYS A 24 28.38 4.61 -0.48
C CYS A 24 29.80 4.33 -1.02
N THR A 25 30.01 3.21 -1.70
CA THR A 25 31.34 2.84 -2.23
C THR A 25 31.82 3.80 -3.33
N LYS A 26 30.89 4.43 -4.06
CA LYS A 26 31.18 5.30 -5.21
C LYS A 26 31.51 6.74 -4.81
N CYS A 27 30.76 7.34 -3.89
CA CYS A 27 30.93 8.75 -3.51
C CYS A 27 31.39 8.96 -2.06
N GLY A 28 31.51 7.89 -1.26
CA GLY A 28 31.95 7.97 0.14
C GLY A 28 30.97 8.64 1.09
N ARG A 29 29.76 8.99 0.61
CA ARG A 29 28.71 9.57 1.43
C ARG A 29 28.19 8.51 2.40
N ILE A 30 28.19 8.85 3.69
CA ILE A 30 27.42 8.13 4.70
C ILE A 30 25.95 8.47 4.45
N VAL A 31 25.14 7.43 4.23
CA VAL A 31 23.70 7.57 4.03
C VAL A 31 23.03 7.17 5.35
N THR A 32 22.08 7.96 5.83
CA THR A 32 21.36 7.63 7.06
C THR A 32 20.26 6.60 6.79
N GLU A 33 19.80 5.93 7.85
CA GLU A 33 18.65 5.02 7.75
C GLU A 33 17.39 5.78 7.30
N GLU A 34 17.19 7.03 7.74
CA GLU A 34 16.06 7.85 7.28
C GLU A 34 16.15 8.18 5.79
N GLU A 35 17.35 8.45 5.26
CA GLU A 35 17.53 8.72 3.83
C GLU A 35 17.26 7.47 2.97
N ILE A 36 17.62 6.29 3.46
CA ILE A 36 17.31 5.02 2.78
C ILE A 36 15.80 4.78 2.80
N ALA A 37 15.15 4.96 3.96
CA ALA A 37 13.70 4.80 4.10
C ALA A 37 12.94 5.80 3.20
N ALA A 38 13.37 7.05 3.14
CA ALA A 38 12.76 8.07 2.28
C ALA A 38 12.90 7.75 0.77
N ASP A 39 14.05 7.22 0.34
CA ASP A 39 14.26 6.85 -1.07
C ASP A 39 13.47 5.59 -1.46
N ILE A 40 13.39 4.58 -0.58
CA ILE A 40 12.53 3.42 -0.76
C ILE A 40 11.07 3.84 -0.85
N LYS A 41 10.61 4.69 0.08
CA LYS A 41 9.25 5.25 0.08
C LYS A 41 8.97 6.00 -1.23
N LYS A 42 9.85 6.92 -1.63
CA LYS A 42 9.74 7.67 -2.89
C LYS A 42 9.68 6.78 -4.13
N ARG A 43 10.42 5.67 -4.16
CA ARG A 43 10.38 4.73 -5.29
C ARG A 43 9.16 3.84 -5.29
N PHE A 44 8.65 3.47 -4.11
CA PHE A 44 7.35 2.83 -3.98
C PHE A 44 6.25 3.77 -4.49
N GLU A 45 6.31 5.06 -4.15
CA GLU A 45 5.40 6.10 -4.68
C GLU A 45 5.56 6.28 -6.21
N GLU A 46 6.78 6.28 -6.75
CA GLU A 46 7.06 6.43 -8.19
C GLU A 46 6.70 5.19 -9.04
N LEU A 47 6.70 3.99 -8.45
CA LEU A 47 6.35 2.75 -9.16
C LEU A 47 4.83 2.50 -9.24
N ASN A 48 4.02 3.36 -8.61
CA ASN A 48 2.60 3.13 -8.40
C ASN A 48 1.77 4.41 -8.66
N THR A 49 2.12 5.18 -9.70
CA THR A 49 1.44 6.46 -10.00
C THR A 49 0.11 6.31 -10.72
N LYS A 50 -0.42 5.09 -10.89
CA LYS A 50 -1.75 4.88 -11.46
C LYS A 50 -2.70 4.55 -10.32
N GLU A 51 -3.80 5.26 -10.26
CA GLU A 51 -4.87 5.03 -9.31
C GLU A 51 -5.38 3.58 -9.46
N LYS A 52 -5.46 2.90 -8.33
CA LYS A 52 -5.85 1.49 -8.22
C LYS A 52 -6.91 1.35 -7.15
N MET A 53 -7.56 0.20 -7.15
CA MET A 53 -8.44 -0.20 -6.07
C MET A 53 -7.78 -1.29 -5.24
N TYR A 54 -7.88 -1.17 -3.94
CA TYR A 54 -7.39 -2.14 -2.98
C TYR A 54 -8.54 -2.64 -2.11
N ALA A 55 -8.65 -3.94 -1.89
CA ALA A 55 -9.55 -4.52 -0.91
C ALA A 55 -8.78 -4.88 0.36
N LEU A 56 -9.35 -4.56 1.51
CA LEU A 56 -8.86 -4.91 2.84
C LEU A 56 -9.99 -5.52 3.68
N ASN A 57 -9.62 -6.28 4.71
CA ASN A 57 -10.55 -6.86 5.70
C ASN A 57 -11.70 -7.67 5.08
N GLU A 58 -11.41 -8.82 4.48
CA GLU A 58 -12.41 -9.66 3.82
C GLU A 58 -13.23 -10.55 4.79
N ASP A 59 -13.10 -10.36 6.11
CA ASP A 59 -13.70 -11.24 7.13
C ASP A 59 -15.22 -11.04 7.35
N SER A 60 -15.85 -10.08 6.69
CA SER A 60 -17.32 -9.91 6.63
C SER A 60 -17.75 -8.82 5.64
N VAL A 61 -17.01 -7.72 5.59
CA VAL A 61 -17.28 -6.56 4.73
C VAL A 61 -15.95 -6.14 4.16
N ALA A 62 -15.75 -6.40 2.87
CA ALA A 62 -14.56 -5.94 2.18
C ALA A 62 -14.59 -4.41 2.10
N GLU A 63 -13.47 -3.81 2.51
CA GLU A 63 -13.25 -2.38 2.51
C GLU A 63 -12.42 -2.03 1.29
N TYR A 64 -13.04 -1.32 0.35
CA TYR A 64 -12.43 -0.98 -0.92
C TYR A 64 -11.89 0.45 -0.89
N ILE A 65 -10.59 0.57 -1.10
CA ILE A 65 -9.85 1.82 -1.05
C ILE A 65 -9.24 2.12 -2.41
N ALA A 66 -9.70 3.20 -3.02
CA ALA A 66 -9.08 3.78 -4.20
C ALA A 66 -7.86 4.59 -3.76
N ALA A 67 -6.66 4.17 -4.15
CA ALA A 67 -5.40 4.80 -3.76
C ALA A 67 -4.33 4.61 -4.84
N THR A 68 -3.18 5.25 -4.66
CA THR A 68 -2.01 5.09 -5.54
C THR A 68 -1.15 3.90 -5.12
N SER A 69 -1.23 3.45 -3.86
CA SER A 69 -0.43 2.30 -3.38
C SER A 69 -1.13 1.51 -2.28
N LYS A 70 -0.68 0.26 -2.06
CA LYS A 70 -1.12 -0.57 -0.91
C LYS A 70 -0.83 0.10 0.43
N ILE A 71 0.30 0.81 0.53
CA ILE A 71 0.68 1.55 1.74
C ILE A 71 -0.29 2.69 1.99
N GLU A 72 -0.58 3.51 0.97
CA GLU A 72 -1.55 4.60 1.10
C GLU A 72 -2.97 4.08 1.43
N ALA A 73 -3.35 2.92 0.88
CA ALA A 73 -4.60 2.27 1.23
C ALA A 73 -4.64 1.82 2.69
N LEU A 74 -3.55 1.22 3.20
CA LEU A 74 -3.46 0.80 4.59
C LEU A 74 -3.41 2.00 5.55
N ASP A 75 -2.64 3.04 5.25
CA ASP A 75 -2.56 4.28 6.02
C ASP A 75 -3.96 4.92 6.16
N TYR A 76 -4.73 4.95 5.06
CA TYR A 76 -6.11 5.43 5.09
C TYR A 76 -7.02 4.56 5.96
N CYS A 77 -6.85 3.23 5.92
CA CYS A 77 -7.57 2.31 6.81
C CYS A 77 -7.15 2.44 8.28
N GLU A 78 -5.88 2.74 8.58
CA GLU A 78 -5.43 3.04 9.96
C GLU A 78 -6.15 4.29 10.51
N ASP A 79 -6.34 5.31 9.68
CA ASP A 79 -7.09 6.51 10.07
C ASP A 79 -8.60 6.22 10.27
N LEU A 80 -9.18 5.31 9.49
CA LEU A 80 -10.59 4.92 9.60
C LEU A 80 -10.89 4.00 10.78
N TRP A 81 -10.13 2.92 10.93
CA TRP A 81 -10.38 1.88 11.94
C TRP A 81 -9.66 2.15 13.26
N GLY A 82 -8.59 2.95 13.21
CA GLY A 82 -7.66 3.17 14.29
C GLY A 82 -6.45 2.24 14.19
N LYS A 83 -5.26 2.81 14.43
CA LYS A 83 -3.97 2.11 14.40
C LYS A 83 -3.93 0.84 15.25
N ASP A 84 -4.56 0.87 16.43
CA ASP A 84 -4.62 -0.29 17.33
C ASP A 84 -5.31 -1.51 16.69
N VAL A 85 -6.26 -1.29 15.77
CA VAL A 85 -6.97 -2.36 15.04
C VAL A 85 -6.06 -2.97 13.99
N VAL A 86 -5.34 -2.15 13.22
CA VAL A 86 -4.38 -2.64 12.22
C VAL A 86 -3.21 -3.37 12.90
N GLU A 87 -2.76 -2.90 14.06
CA GLU A 87 -1.78 -3.62 14.87
C GLU A 87 -2.28 -4.99 15.35
N GLN A 88 -3.58 -5.15 15.63
CA GLN A 88 -4.16 -6.47 15.95
C GLN A 88 -4.07 -7.43 14.76
N TYR A 89 -4.49 -7.00 13.56
CA TYR A 89 -4.36 -7.81 12.34
C TYR A 89 -2.90 -8.20 12.06
N PHE A 90 -1.96 -7.27 12.25
CA PHE A 90 -0.54 -7.59 12.09
C PHE A 90 -0.06 -8.63 13.11
N ASN A 91 -0.51 -8.53 14.37
CA ASN A 91 -0.17 -9.53 15.39
C ASN A 91 -0.76 -10.90 15.05
N GLU A 92 -2.00 -10.98 14.58
CA GLU A 92 -2.62 -12.23 14.12
C GLU A 92 -1.84 -12.84 12.94
N PHE A 93 -1.48 -12.02 11.95
CA PHE A 93 -0.60 -12.43 10.86
C PHE A 93 0.74 -13.00 11.37
N LYS A 94 1.34 -12.39 12.40
CA LYS A 94 2.60 -12.84 13.02
C LYS A 94 2.45 -14.16 13.79
N GLU A 95 1.28 -14.48 14.33
CA GLU A 95 1.03 -15.77 14.99
C GLU A 95 1.11 -16.92 13.98
N GLU A 96 0.59 -16.70 12.77
CA GLU A 96 0.63 -17.66 11.66
C GLU A 96 1.97 -17.62 10.91
N ASN A 97 2.61 -16.44 10.86
CA ASN A 97 3.86 -16.17 10.16
C ASN A 97 4.93 -15.56 11.09
N PRO A 98 5.57 -16.36 11.98
CA PRO A 98 6.48 -15.83 13.00
C PRO A 98 7.70 -15.07 12.45
N SER A 99 8.15 -15.40 11.24
CA SER A 99 9.24 -14.69 10.54
C SER A 99 8.76 -13.61 9.57
N GLY A 100 7.43 -13.46 9.39
CA GLY A 100 6.85 -12.49 8.48
C GLY A 100 7.20 -11.06 8.89
N THR A 101 7.45 -10.23 7.89
CA THR A 101 7.71 -8.80 8.03
C THR A 101 6.41 -8.00 7.93
N TYR A 102 6.48 -6.69 8.20
CA TYR A 102 5.31 -5.83 8.01
C TYR A 102 4.97 -5.66 6.53
N GLU A 103 6.00 -5.71 5.67
CA GLU A 103 5.83 -5.75 4.21
C GLU A 103 5.09 -7.02 3.76
N ASP A 104 5.43 -8.18 4.34
CA ASP A 104 4.71 -9.43 4.03
C ASP A 104 3.24 -9.34 4.47
N PHE A 105 2.97 -8.69 5.61
CA PHE A 105 1.61 -8.41 6.07
C PHE A 105 0.85 -7.50 5.09
N ILE A 106 1.44 -6.39 4.63
CA ILE A 106 0.79 -5.50 3.65
C ILE A 106 0.47 -6.27 2.36
N GLU A 107 1.41 -7.08 1.89
CA GLU A 107 1.22 -7.84 0.65
C GLU A 107 0.08 -8.87 0.76
N ASP A 108 -0.07 -9.49 1.94
CA ASP A 108 -1.10 -10.47 2.25
C ASP A 108 -2.47 -9.83 2.55
N PHE A 109 -2.48 -8.78 3.38
CA PHE A 109 -3.69 -8.15 3.89
C PHE A 109 -4.33 -7.14 2.91
N VAL A 110 -3.52 -6.49 2.08
CA VAL A 110 -4.00 -5.48 1.12
C VAL A 110 -3.98 -6.05 -0.29
N ARG A 111 -5.15 -6.38 -0.83
CA ARG A 111 -5.29 -7.00 -2.16
C ARG A 111 -5.53 -5.95 -3.23
N GLU A 112 -4.73 -5.93 -4.29
CA GLU A 112 -4.99 -5.10 -5.47
C GLU A 112 -6.09 -5.74 -6.32
N MET A 113 -7.13 -4.96 -6.66
CA MET A 113 -8.28 -5.45 -7.43
C MET A 113 -8.04 -5.28 -8.94
N PRO A 114 -8.35 -6.30 -9.77
CA PRO A 114 -8.35 -6.19 -11.22
C PRO A 114 -9.28 -5.08 -11.73
N GLU A 115 -8.84 -4.32 -12.73
CA GLU A 115 -9.65 -3.23 -13.32
C GLU A 115 -10.95 -3.73 -13.97
N ASP A 116 -11.00 -5.00 -14.39
CA ASP A 116 -12.15 -5.65 -15.02
C ASP A 116 -13.08 -6.36 -14.02
N GLU A 117 -12.75 -6.36 -12.73
CA GLU A 117 -13.63 -6.92 -11.70
C GLU A 117 -14.90 -6.08 -11.57
N GLU A 118 -16.06 -6.73 -11.52
CA GLU A 118 -17.36 -6.09 -11.41
C GLU A 118 -17.81 -6.05 -9.95
N PHE A 119 -18.43 -4.94 -9.55
CA PHE A 119 -19.02 -4.79 -8.23
C PHE A 119 -20.32 -3.98 -8.28
N SER A 120 -21.15 -4.19 -7.27
CA SER A 120 -22.45 -3.53 -7.13
C SER A 120 -22.34 -2.32 -6.19
N LEU A 121 -22.86 -1.19 -6.65
CA LEU A 121 -22.90 0.07 -5.92
C LEU A 121 -24.33 0.56 -5.81
N TRP A 122 -24.73 1.04 -4.64
CA TRP A 122 -25.96 1.81 -4.52
C TRP A 122 -25.78 3.20 -5.12
N ASN A 123 -26.64 3.60 -6.05
CA ASN A 123 -26.67 4.94 -6.62
C ASN A 123 -27.86 5.72 -6.05
N ASP A 124 -27.56 6.74 -5.25
CA ASP A 124 -28.57 7.58 -4.60
C ASP A 124 -29.36 8.45 -5.60
N ASP A 125 -28.75 8.89 -6.69
CA ASP A 125 -29.39 9.78 -7.68
C ASP A 125 -30.57 9.09 -8.37
N ILE A 126 -30.43 7.79 -8.66
CA ILE A 126 -31.47 7.00 -9.33
C ILE A 126 -32.19 6.04 -8.38
N GLY A 127 -31.75 5.94 -7.12
CA GLY A 127 -32.31 5.08 -6.08
C GLY A 127 -32.25 3.59 -6.42
N LYS A 128 -31.16 3.13 -7.04
CA LYS A 128 -30.97 1.73 -7.48
C LYS A 128 -29.53 1.27 -7.38
N VAL A 129 -29.35 -0.05 -7.29
CA VAL A 129 -28.04 -0.69 -7.47
C VAL A 129 -27.62 -0.61 -8.94
N ILE A 130 -26.37 -0.20 -9.17
CA ILE A 130 -25.70 -0.25 -10.46
C ILE A 130 -24.50 -1.19 -10.37
N VAL A 131 -24.16 -1.84 -11.49
CA VAL A 131 -22.95 -2.64 -11.62
C VAL A 131 -21.93 -1.83 -12.42
N LYS A 132 -20.71 -1.78 -11.92
CA LYS A 132 -19.57 -1.15 -12.59
C LYS A 132 -18.35 -2.05 -12.50
N THR A 133 -17.45 -1.92 -13.47
CA THR A 133 -16.09 -2.41 -13.29
C THR A 133 -15.29 -1.47 -12.39
N ILE A 134 -14.27 -2.00 -11.71
CA ILE A 134 -13.32 -1.19 -10.92
C ILE A 134 -12.72 -0.06 -11.76
N GLY A 135 -12.33 -0.35 -13.00
CA GLY A 135 -11.77 0.65 -13.91
C GLY A 135 -12.76 1.73 -14.37
N GLU A 136 -14.06 1.44 -14.41
CA GLU A 136 -15.09 2.48 -14.63
C GLU A 136 -15.28 3.34 -13.39
N PHE A 137 -15.33 2.73 -12.20
CA PHE A 137 -15.47 3.47 -10.95
C PHE A 137 -14.30 4.42 -10.71
N LEU A 138 -13.05 3.96 -10.92
CA LEU A 138 -11.86 4.79 -10.73
C LEU A 138 -11.85 6.05 -11.61
N LYS A 139 -12.51 6.04 -12.77
CA LYS A 139 -12.64 7.23 -13.64
C LYS A 139 -13.65 8.25 -13.11
N ASP A 140 -14.60 7.81 -12.30
CA ASP A 140 -15.65 8.65 -11.74
C ASP A 140 -15.24 9.29 -10.40
N ILE A 141 -14.24 8.71 -9.73
CA ILE A 141 -13.66 9.26 -8.50
C ILE A 141 -12.88 10.54 -8.83
N THR A 142 -13.08 11.57 -8.01
CA THR A 142 -12.42 12.87 -8.17
C THR A 142 -11.40 13.20 -7.08
N GLU A 143 -11.37 12.41 -6.01
CA GLU A 143 -10.51 12.60 -4.83
C GLU A 143 -9.88 11.27 -4.41
N PHE A 144 -8.61 11.30 -4.01
CA PHE A 144 -7.86 10.14 -3.55
C PHE A 144 -7.13 10.49 -2.24
N PRO A 145 -7.05 9.56 -1.27
CA PRO A 145 -7.70 8.25 -1.26
C PRO A 145 -9.23 8.38 -1.15
N SER A 146 -9.96 7.40 -1.68
CA SER A 146 -11.42 7.31 -1.54
C SER A 146 -11.81 5.92 -1.07
N HIS A 147 -12.89 5.83 -0.29
CA HIS A 147 -13.36 4.60 0.32
C HIS A 147 -14.79 4.27 -0.09
N PHE A 148 -15.05 2.98 -0.30
CA PHE A 148 -16.38 2.44 -0.23
C PHE A 148 -16.36 1.09 0.50
N ALA A 149 -17.38 0.85 1.31
CA ALA A 149 -17.61 -0.43 1.96
C ALA A 149 -18.72 -1.17 1.21
N CYS A 150 -18.50 -2.44 0.88
CA CYS A 150 -19.58 -3.29 0.38
C CYS A 150 -19.61 -4.57 1.21
N SER A 151 -20.75 -4.86 1.82
CA SER A 151 -21.02 -6.19 2.33
C SER A 151 -21.21 -7.07 1.10
N GLU A 152 -20.25 -7.94 0.77
CA GLU A 152 -20.46 -8.93 -0.29
C GLU A 152 -21.70 -9.76 0.05
N TYR A 153 -22.81 -9.51 -0.64
CA TYR A 153 -24.06 -10.26 -0.50
C TYR A 153 -24.83 -10.34 -1.83
#